data_AF-A0A1E3PUW5-F1
#
_entry.id   AF-A0A1E3PUW5-F1
#
_cell.length_a   1.000
_cell.length_b   1.000
_cell.length_c   1.000
_cell.angle_alpha   90.00
_cell.angle_beta   90.00
_cell.angle_gamma   90.00
#
_symmetry.space_group_name_H-M   'P 1'
#
loop_
_entity.id
_entity.type
_entity.pdbx_description
1 polymer ?
#
loop_
_entity_poly.entity_id
_entity_poly.type
_entity_poly.pdbx_seq_one_letter_code
_entity_poly.pdbx_strand_id
1 'polypeptide(L)'
;LSQKFKLPNGVEYEQPLGLFVNGEFVTGKEGKAFEVINPATGKTVGLVHEATAADVDIAVDAAEAAFYDGPWSKMSSADRGCLLLKLADLFEENLTVLASIEAFDNGKAIQLAKGDISACIGCLRYYGGWADKIHGKVIETSPESFNYTKQEPIGVCGQIIPWNFPLLMWAWKIGPAIACGNTVV
;
A
#
# COMPACT_ATOMS: atom_id res chain seq x y z
N LEU A 1 -0.60 19.65 -5.89
CA LEU A 1 0.60 18.79 -6.02
C LEU A 1 0.26 17.57 -6.88
N SER A 2 -0.22 17.83 -8.10
CA SER A 2 -0.76 16.83 -9.01
C SER A 2 -0.65 17.32 -10.45
N GLN A 3 -0.69 16.40 -11.40
CA GLN A 3 -0.67 16.69 -12.83
C GLN A 3 -1.66 15.77 -13.56
N LYS A 4 -2.34 16.29 -14.58
CA LYS A 4 -3.19 15.49 -15.46
C LYS A 4 -2.34 14.78 -16.51
N PHE A 5 -2.60 13.50 -16.69
CA PHE A 5 -1.96 12.63 -17.66
C PHE A 5 -2.98 12.08 -18.64
N LYS A 6 -2.56 11.98 -19.91
CA LYS A 6 -3.29 11.27 -20.95
C LYS A 6 -2.42 10.14 -21.47
N LEU A 7 -2.88 8.91 -21.25
CA LEU A 7 -2.15 7.70 -21.60
C LEU A 7 -2.38 7.33 -23.08
N PRO A 8 -1.48 6.55 -23.71
CA PRO A 8 -1.60 6.19 -25.13
C PRO A 8 -2.90 5.47 -25.51
N ASN A 9 -3.54 4.80 -24.56
CA ASN A 9 -4.83 4.12 -24.76
C ASN A 9 -6.04 5.04 -24.55
N GLY A 10 -5.84 6.35 -24.40
CA GLY A 10 -6.89 7.36 -24.25
C GLY A 10 -7.39 7.54 -22.81
N VAL A 11 -6.91 6.75 -21.85
CA VAL A 11 -7.24 6.94 -20.43
C VAL A 11 -6.62 8.25 -19.94
N GLU A 12 -7.44 9.06 -19.27
CA GLU A 12 -7.01 10.30 -18.62
C GLU A 12 -7.17 10.15 -17.11
N TYR A 13 -6.18 10.64 -16.36
CA TYR A 13 -6.22 10.61 -14.90
C TYR A 13 -5.40 11.76 -14.31
N GLU A 14 -5.62 12.05 -13.03
CA GLU A 14 -4.85 13.02 -12.27
C GLU A 14 -3.89 12.28 -11.33
N GLN A 15 -2.59 12.45 -11.55
CA GLN A 15 -1.54 11.81 -10.75
C GLN A 15 -1.03 12.80 -9.70
N PRO A 16 -1.15 12.48 -8.41
CA PRO A 16 -0.42 13.17 -7.36
C PRO A 16 1.09 12.95 -7.52
N LEU A 17 1.88 14.01 -7.38
CA LEU A 17 3.35 13.96 -7.57
C LEU A 17 4.13 13.98 -6.25
N GLY A 18 3.43 14.26 -5.15
CA GLY A 18 3.98 14.38 -3.81
C GLY A 18 4.21 13.06 -3.10
N LEU A 19 4.92 13.14 -1.99
CA LEU A 19 4.97 12.07 -1.00
C LEU A 19 3.59 11.97 -0.33
N PHE A 20 3.10 10.76 -0.07
CA PHE A 20 1.84 10.55 0.64
C PHE A 20 2.12 10.27 2.11
N VAL A 21 1.90 11.27 2.97
CA VAL A 21 2.22 11.20 4.41
C VAL A 21 1.03 11.73 5.21
N ASN A 22 0.66 11.01 6.27
CA ASN A 22 -0.44 11.37 7.16
C ASN A 22 -1.78 11.68 6.44
N GLY A 23 -2.08 10.94 5.38
CA GLY A 23 -3.32 11.10 4.61
C GLY A 23 -3.30 12.23 3.57
N GLU A 24 -2.17 12.92 3.38
CA GLU A 24 -2.05 14.05 2.44
C GLU A 24 -0.87 13.89 1.48
N PHE A 25 -0.99 14.48 0.29
CA PHE A 25 0.13 14.61 -0.65
C PHE A 25 0.93 15.88 -0.36
N VAL A 26 2.18 15.73 0.04
CA VAL A 26 3.09 16.81 0.44
C VAL A 26 4.35 16.86 -0.43
N THR A 27 4.92 18.05 -0.59
CA THR A 27 6.23 18.20 -1.23
C THR A 27 7.31 17.66 -0.31
N GLY A 28 8.32 16.96 -0.85
CA GLY A 28 9.48 16.57 -0.05
C GLY A 28 10.17 17.80 0.56
N LYS A 29 10.78 17.64 1.74
CA LYS A 29 11.34 18.74 2.54
C LYS A 29 12.36 19.59 1.78
N GLU A 30 13.21 18.94 0.99
CA GLU A 30 14.21 19.62 0.17
C GLU A 30 13.69 20.02 -1.23
N GLY A 31 12.42 19.71 -1.54
CA GLY A 31 11.80 20.02 -2.83
C GLY A 31 12.39 19.25 -4.02
N LYS A 32 13.25 18.25 -3.77
CA LYS A 32 13.85 17.40 -4.80
C LYS A 32 12.78 16.58 -5.52
N ALA A 33 13.03 16.32 -6.79
CA ALA A 33 12.22 15.48 -7.65
C ALA A 33 13.10 14.82 -8.70
N PHE A 34 12.69 13.64 -9.17
CA PHE A 34 13.39 12.90 -10.21
C PHE A 34 12.43 12.51 -11.34
N GLU A 35 13.01 12.25 -12.50
CA GLU A 35 12.28 11.85 -13.71
C GLU A 35 11.88 10.39 -13.67
N VAL A 36 10.61 10.12 -13.97
CA VAL A 36 10.12 8.80 -14.30
C VAL A 36 10.19 8.61 -15.81
N ILE A 37 10.85 7.56 -16.28
CA ILE A 37 11.11 7.35 -17.71
C ILE A 37 10.20 6.24 -18.24
N ASN A 38 9.51 6.51 -19.34
CA ASN A 38 8.74 5.50 -20.04
C ASN A 38 9.72 4.55 -20.76
N PRO A 39 9.77 3.26 -20.40
CA PRO A 39 10.79 2.34 -20.93
C PRO A 39 10.58 1.97 -22.41
N ALA A 40 9.36 2.13 -22.94
CA ALA A 40 9.07 1.85 -24.34
C ALA A 40 9.56 2.96 -25.29
N THR A 41 9.69 4.20 -24.79
CA THR A 41 10.02 5.37 -25.62
C THR A 41 11.30 6.10 -25.20
N GLY A 42 11.80 5.83 -23.99
CA GLY A 42 12.92 6.54 -23.38
C GLY A 42 12.61 7.99 -23.00
N LYS A 43 11.34 8.42 -23.07
CA LYS A 43 10.92 9.79 -22.76
C LYS A 43 10.45 9.90 -21.32
N THR A 44 10.65 11.07 -20.72
CA THR A 44 10.11 11.40 -19.39
C THR A 44 8.58 11.33 -19.41
N VAL A 45 8.03 10.55 -18.47
CA VAL A 45 6.62 10.52 -18.11
C VAL A 45 6.27 11.79 -17.35
N GLY A 46 6.96 12.02 -16.24
CA GLY A 46 6.77 13.16 -15.36
C GLY A 46 7.82 13.20 -14.26
N LEU A 47 7.66 14.14 -13.33
CA LEU A 47 8.52 14.29 -12.16
C LEU A 47 7.76 13.86 -10.91
N VAL A 48 8.41 13.07 -10.05
CA VAL A 48 7.89 12.69 -8.73
C VAL A 48 8.84 13.17 -7.64
N HIS A 49 8.30 13.55 -6.49
CA HIS A 49 9.12 14.03 -5.37
C HIS A 49 10.05 12.92 -4.84
N GLU A 50 11.30 13.30 -4.60
CA GLU A 50 12.32 12.44 -4.00
C GLU A 50 12.28 12.63 -2.47
N ALA A 51 11.99 11.55 -1.74
CA ALA A 51 12.03 11.57 -0.28
C ALA A 51 13.47 11.64 0.23
N THR A 52 13.69 12.49 1.23
CA THR A 52 14.95 12.58 1.98
C THR A 52 14.84 11.86 3.32
N ALA A 53 15.96 11.74 4.05
CA ALA A 53 15.93 11.16 5.41
C ALA A 53 14.92 11.88 6.33
N ALA A 54 14.84 13.22 6.25
CA ALA A 54 13.89 13.99 7.03
C ALA A 54 12.42 13.71 6.65
N ASP A 55 12.15 13.40 5.38
CA ASP A 55 10.80 13.01 4.95
C ASP A 55 10.41 11.62 5.48
N VAL A 56 11.38 10.69 5.53
CA VAL A 56 11.20 9.36 6.11
C VAL A 56 10.89 9.46 7.60
N ASP A 57 11.64 10.28 8.35
CA ASP A 57 11.39 10.49 9.78
C ASP A 57 9.95 10.98 10.03
N ILE A 58 9.46 11.92 9.22
CA ILE A 58 8.09 12.43 9.32
C ILE A 58 7.05 11.37 8.98
N ALA A 59 7.32 10.52 7.98
CA ALA A 59 6.43 9.42 7.63
C ALA A 59 6.37 8.37 8.76
N VAL A 60 7.50 8.08 9.40
CA VAL A 60 7.57 7.19 10.56
C VAL A 60 6.82 7.79 11.75
N ASP A 61 7.03 9.07 12.08
CA ASP A 61 6.31 9.77 13.15
C ASP A 61 4.78 9.70 12.94
N ALA A 62 4.33 9.90 11.70
CA ALA A 62 2.91 9.79 11.35
C ALA A 62 2.38 8.35 11.50
N ALA A 63 3.17 7.36 11.09
CA ALA A 63 2.81 5.95 11.22
C ALA A 63 2.80 5.49 12.69
N GLU A 64 3.70 6.00 13.52
CA GLU A 64 3.73 5.76 14.97
C GLU A 64 2.51 6.38 15.64
N ALA A 65 2.21 7.65 15.36
CA ALA A 65 1.03 8.33 15.89
C ALA A 65 -0.26 7.60 15.50
N ALA A 66 -0.37 7.13 14.24
CA ALA A 66 -1.51 6.34 13.80
C ALA A 66 -1.62 4.98 14.53
N PHE A 67 -0.50 4.35 14.89
CA PHE A 67 -0.46 3.08 15.59
C PHE A 67 -0.71 3.22 17.10
N TYR A 68 -0.01 4.09 17.81
CA TYR A 68 -0.09 4.19 19.27
C TYR A 68 -1.27 5.03 19.76
N ASP A 69 -1.53 6.16 19.10
CA ASP A 69 -2.51 7.15 19.57
C ASP A 69 -3.81 7.14 18.75
N GLY A 70 -3.68 6.81 17.46
CA GLY A 70 -4.73 6.87 16.46
C GLY A 70 -5.85 5.83 16.62
N PRO A 71 -6.87 5.92 15.75
CA PRO A 71 -8.01 5.01 15.78
C PRO A 71 -7.65 3.60 15.26
N TRP A 72 -6.53 3.44 14.54
CA TRP A 72 -6.19 2.22 13.82
C TRP A 72 -5.96 1.00 14.72
N SER A 73 -5.13 1.15 15.76
CA SER A 73 -4.85 0.05 16.71
C SER A 73 -6.05 -0.31 17.59
N LYS A 74 -6.96 0.64 17.81
CA LYS A 74 -8.20 0.48 18.59
C LYS A 74 -9.35 -0.09 17.76
N MET A 75 -9.23 -0.05 16.44
CA MET A 75 -10.24 -0.56 15.51
C MET A 75 -10.37 -2.08 15.65
N SER A 76 -11.60 -2.60 15.52
CA SER A 76 -11.81 -4.05 15.54
C SER A 76 -11.13 -4.70 14.34
N SER A 77 -10.71 -5.97 14.49
CA SER A 77 -10.14 -6.74 13.40
C SER A 77 -11.09 -6.88 12.20
N ALA A 78 -12.39 -7.00 12.47
CA ALA A 78 -13.43 -7.06 11.45
C ALA A 78 -13.51 -5.76 10.65
N ASP A 79 -13.51 -4.60 11.31
CA ASP A 79 -13.56 -3.30 10.64
C ASP A 79 -12.29 -3.05 9.80
N ARG A 80 -11.11 -3.45 10.29
CA ARG A 80 -9.88 -3.42 9.47
C ARG A 80 -10.02 -4.28 8.21
N GLY A 81 -10.60 -5.47 8.34
CA GLY A 81 -10.92 -6.34 7.22
C GLY A 81 -11.85 -5.65 6.21
N CYS A 82 -12.94 -5.03 6.68
CA CYS A 82 -13.87 -4.27 5.85
C CYS A 82 -13.19 -3.12 5.08
N LEU A 83 -12.25 -2.40 5.70
CA LEU A 83 -11.49 -1.35 5.02
C LEU A 83 -10.56 -1.90 3.93
N LEU A 84 -9.92 -3.04 4.16
CA LEU A 84 -9.14 -3.74 3.12
C LEU A 84 -10.01 -4.23 1.97
N LEU A 85 -11.21 -4.74 2.26
CA LEU A 85 -12.18 -5.13 1.23
C LEU A 85 -12.63 -3.92 0.40
N LYS A 86 -12.96 -2.81 1.06
CA LYS A 86 -13.29 -1.55 0.38
C LYS A 86 -12.15 -1.05 -0.51
N LEU A 87 -10.90 -1.17 -0.05
CA LEU A 87 -9.73 -0.83 -0.87
C LEU A 87 -9.65 -1.73 -2.11
N ALA A 88 -9.93 -3.03 -1.97
CA ALA A 88 -9.96 -3.94 -3.11
C ALA A 88 -11.07 -3.59 -4.11
N ASP A 89 -12.24 -3.15 -3.63
CA ASP A 89 -13.34 -2.67 -4.49
C ASP A 89 -12.93 -1.42 -5.26
N LEU A 90 -12.23 -0.47 -4.61
CA LEU A 90 -11.68 0.71 -5.29
C LEU A 90 -10.63 0.33 -6.34
N PHE A 91 -9.82 -0.69 -6.10
CA PHE A 91 -8.90 -1.23 -7.12
C PHE A 91 -9.65 -1.83 -8.31
N GLU A 92 -10.75 -2.55 -8.06
CA GLU A 92 -11.60 -3.13 -9.10
C GLU A 92 -12.28 -2.06 -9.95
N GLU A 93 -12.85 -1.04 -9.30
CA GLU A 93 -13.44 0.13 -9.97
C GLU A 93 -12.42 0.87 -10.86
N ASN A 94 -11.16 0.96 -10.41
CA ASN A 94 -10.09 1.67 -11.11
C ASN A 94 -9.17 0.76 -11.92
N LEU A 95 -9.53 -0.51 -12.14
CA LEU A 95 -8.65 -1.52 -12.75
C LEU A 95 -8.05 -1.05 -14.07
N THR A 96 -8.87 -0.46 -14.94
CA THR A 96 -8.41 0.01 -16.26
C THR A 96 -7.39 1.13 -16.12
N VAL A 97 -7.60 2.08 -15.19
CA VAL A 97 -6.67 3.18 -14.96
C VAL A 97 -5.35 2.65 -14.40
N LEU A 98 -5.41 1.83 -13.35
CA LEU A 98 -4.22 1.27 -12.69
C LEU A 98 -3.39 0.41 -13.64
N ALA A 99 -4.03 -0.45 -14.43
CA ALA A 99 -3.32 -1.27 -15.42
C ALA A 99 -2.67 -0.42 -16.53
N SER A 100 -3.30 0.71 -16.88
CA SER A 100 -2.75 1.64 -17.88
C SER A 100 -1.52 2.37 -17.34
N ILE A 101 -1.53 2.74 -16.06
CA ILE A 101 -0.38 3.34 -15.38
C ILE A 101 0.77 2.32 -15.32
N GLU A 102 0.52 1.09 -14.86
CA GLU A 102 1.52 0.02 -14.82
C GLU A 102 2.16 -0.23 -16.20
N ALA A 103 1.34 -0.34 -17.26
CA ALA A 103 1.88 -0.53 -18.60
C ALA A 103 2.73 0.66 -19.08
N PHE A 104 2.36 1.87 -18.69
CA PHE A 104 3.04 3.10 -19.11
C PHE A 104 4.35 3.35 -18.37
N ASP A 105 4.40 3.05 -17.07
CA ASP A 105 5.55 3.27 -16.20
C ASP A 105 6.52 2.08 -16.20
N ASN A 106 6.02 0.87 -15.93
CA ASN A 106 6.85 -0.35 -15.89
C ASN A 106 7.15 -0.89 -17.30
N GLY A 107 6.30 -0.62 -18.29
CA GLY A 107 6.50 -1.06 -19.68
C GLY A 107 5.93 -2.44 -20.04
N LYS A 108 5.29 -3.13 -19.09
CA LYS A 108 4.62 -4.40 -19.36
C LYS A 108 3.44 -4.24 -20.32
N ALA A 109 3.13 -5.31 -21.06
CA ALA A 109 1.97 -5.32 -21.94
C ALA A 109 0.67 -5.12 -21.15
N ILE A 110 -0.23 -4.27 -21.66
CA ILE A 110 -1.47 -3.88 -20.96
C ILE A 110 -2.34 -5.06 -20.50
N GLN A 111 -2.37 -6.15 -21.27
CA GLN A 111 -3.16 -7.33 -20.90
C GLN A 111 -2.55 -8.08 -19.71
N LEU A 112 -1.22 -8.09 -19.59
CA LEU A 112 -0.52 -8.63 -18.42
C LEU A 112 -0.69 -7.71 -17.20
N ALA A 113 -0.59 -6.39 -17.40
CA ALA A 113 -0.85 -5.40 -16.35
C ALA A 113 -2.24 -5.56 -15.72
N LYS A 114 -3.28 -5.80 -16.55
CA LYS A 114 -4.63 -6.09 -16.04
C LYS A 114 -4.65 -7.33 -15.15
N GLY A 115 -3.93 -8.39 -15.53
CA GLY A 115 -3.76 -9.58 -14.70
C GLY A 115 -3.09 -9.27 -13.35
N ASP A 116 -2.07 -8.42 -13.34
CA ASP A 116 -1.40 -8.00 -12.11
C ASP A 116 -2.33 -7.21 -11.19
N ILE A 117 -3.14 -6.29 -11.72
CA ILE A 117 -4.14 -5.56 -10.93
C ILE A 117 -5.22 -6.50 -10.40
N SER A 118 -5.69 -7.47 -11.20
CA SER A 118 -6.60 -8.51 -10.71
C SER A 118 -5.97 -9.34 -9.57
N ALA A 119 -4.66 -9.62 -9.63
CA ALA A 119 -3.95 -10.28 -8.55
C ALA A 119 -3.81 -9.39 -7.30
N CYS A 120 -3.67 -8.07 -7.46
CA CYS A 120 -3.72 -7.11 -6.34
C CYS A 120 -5.08 -7.17 -5.64
N ILE A 121 -6.17 -7.11 -6.40
CA ILE A 121 -7.55 -7.20 -5.88
C ILE A 121 -7.74 -8.51 -5.10
N GLY A 122 -7.32 -9.64 -5.68
CA GLY A 122 -7.37 -10.94 -5.02
C GLY A 122 -6.57 -10.98 -3.72
N CYS A 123 -5.37 -10.39 -3.71
CA CYS A 123 -4.51 -10.32 -2.53
C CYS A 123 -5.14 -9.47 -1.42
N LEU A 124 -5.65 -8.28 -1.74
CA LEU A 124 -6.31 -7.40 -0.78
C LEU A 124 -7.58 -8.05 -0.22
N ARG A 125 -8.39 -8.71 -1.06
CA ARG A 125 -9.58 -9.46 -0.60
C ARG A 125 -9.22 -10.63 0.30
N TYR A 126 -8.18 -11.37 -0.06
CA TYR A 126 -7.69 -12.48 0.75
C TYR A 126 -7.29 -12.03 2.15
N TYR A 127 -6.48 -10.98 2.26
CA TYR A 127 -6.03 -10.49 3.57
C TYR A 127 -7.11 -9.72 4.33
N GLY A 128 -8.02 -9.03 3.64
CA GLY A 128 -9.23 -8.49 4.26
C GLY A 128 -10.06 -9.59 4.96
N GLY A 129 -10.17 -10.76 4.33
CA GLY A 129 -10.81 -11.93 4.93
C GLY A 129 -10.02 -12.60 6.06
N TRP A 130 -8.72 -12.35 6.20
CA TRP A 130 -7.89 -12.87 7.28
C TRP A 130 -7.89 -12.01 8.53
N ALA A 131 -8.23 -10.73 8.43
CA ALA A 131 -8.04 -9.76 9.51
C ALA A 131 -8.67 -10.21 10.85
N ASP A 132 -9.83 -10.87 10.83
CA ASP A 132 -10.55 -11.40 12.00
C ASP A 132 -10.29 -12.89 12.30
N LYS A 133 -9.38 -13.54 11.55
CA LYS A 133 -9.06 -14.98 11.66
C LYS A 133 -7.64 -15.24 12.17
N ILE A 134 -6.98 -14.20 12.65
CA ILE A 134 -5.66 -14.31 13.28
C ILE A 134 -5.88 -14.76 14.73
N HIS A 135 -5.69 -16.05 14.98
CA HIS A 135 -5.98 -16.66 16.27
C HIS A 135 -4.71 -17.00 17.06
N GLY A 136 -4.82 -16.85 18.37
CA GLY A 136 -3.89 -17.43 19.33
C GLY A 136 -4.20 -18.91 19.60
N LYS A 137 -3.51 -19.48 20.59
CA LYS A 137 -3.71 -20.85 21.08
C LYS A 137 -3.84 -20.84 22.59
N VAL A 138 -4.73 -21.67 23.12
CA VAL A 138 -4.69 -22.09 24.54
C VAL A 138 -3.79 -23.31 24.64
N ILE A 139 -2.87 -23.32 25.60
CA ILE A 139 -1.81 -24.33 25.72
C ILE A 139 -1.92 -24.98 27.10
N GLU A 140 -2.18 -26.29 27.12
CA GLU A 140 -2.16 -27.08 28.34
C GLU A 140 -0.71 -27.39 28.73
N THR A 141 -0.29 -26.95 29.91
CA THR A 141 1.06 -27.24 30.43
C THR A 141 1.01 -27.96 31.78
N SER A 142 0.15 -27.49 32.69
CA SER A 142 -0.06 -28.08 34.01
C SER A 142 -1.43 -27.67 34.56
N PRO A 143 -2.07 -28.51 35.40
CA PRO A 143 -3.39 -28.23 35.98
C PRO A 143 -3.50 -26.93 36.77
N GLU A 144 -2.38 -26.41 37.30
CA GLU A 144 -2.33 -25.21 38.13
C GLU A 144 -2.23 -23.90 37.33
N SER A 145 -2.12 -23.97 35.99
CA SER A 145 -1.85 -22.81 35.15
C SER A 145 -2.72 -22.75 33.89
N PHE A 146 -3.22 -21.56 33.56
CA PHE A 146 -3.87 -21.28 32.28
C PHE A 146 -2.90 -20.52 31.37
N ASN A 147 -2.50 -21.12 30.24
CA ASN A 147 -1.56 -20.52 29.31
C ASN A 147 -2.21 -20.28 27.96
N TYR A 148 -1.93 -19.11 27.37
CA TYR A 148 -2.40 -18.78 26.03
C TYR A 148 -1.36 -17.94 25.28
N THR A 149 -1.49 -17.93 23.96
CA THR A 149 -0.74 -17.02 23.09
C THR A 149 -1.68 -16.00 22.49
N LYS A 150 -1.21 -14.77 22.33
CA LYS A 150 -1.89 -13.71 21.63
C LYS A 150 -1.03 -13.28 20.45
N GLN A 151 -1.64 -13.14 19.28
CA GLN A 151 -0.98 -12.56 18.12
C GLN A 151 -1.22 -11.05 18.17
N GLU A 152 -0.13 -10.27 18.21
CA GLU A 152 -0.17 -8.82 18.28
C GLU A 152 0.56 -8.24 17.06
N PRO A 153 0.14 -7.05 16.56
CA PRO A 153 0.90 -6.35 15.54
C PRO A 153 2.31 -6.04 16.04
N ILE A 154 3.26 -5.93 15.12
CA ILE A 154 4.65 -5.56 15.42
C ILE A 154 4.76 -4.05 15.67
N GLY A 155 3.97 -3.23 14.96
CA GLY A 155 4.00 -1.77 15.07
C GLY A 155 4.12 -1.10 13.71
N VAL A 156 5.08 -0.18 13.58
CA VAL A 156 5.41 0.47 12.31
C VAL A 156 6.33 -0.43 11.49
N CYS A 157 5.94 -0.73 10.26
CA CYS A 157 6.71 -1.56 9.33
C CYS A 157 7.26 -0.72 8.18
N GLY A 158 8.58 -0.70 7.97
CA GLY A 158 9.19 -0.17 6.75
C GLY A 158 9.19 -1.21 5.63
N GLN A 159 8.68 -0.86 4.44
CA GLN A 159 8.49 -1.78 3.32
C GLN A 159 9.09 -1.24 2.02
N ILE A 160 10.18 -1.87 1.58
CA ILE A 160 10.80 -1.57 0.28
C ILE A 160 10.31 -2.58 -0.77
N ILE A 161 9.82 -2.09 -1.91
CA ILE A 161 9.35 -2.91 -3.04
C ILE A 161 10.31 -2.86 -4.24
N PRO A 162 10.40 -3.94 -5.03
CA PRO A 162 11.09 -3.91 -6.32
C PRO A 162 10.18 -3.32 -7.42
N TRP A 163 10.79 -3.02 -8.57
CA TRP A 163 10.15 -2.34 -9.71
C TRP A 163 9.50 -3.27 -10.74
N ASN A 164 9.66 -4.59 -10.63
CA ASN A 164 9.21 -5.54 -11.66
C ASN A 164 7.69 -5.76 -11.67
N PHE A 165 7.03 -5.70 -10.51
CA PHE A 165 5.57 -5.69 -10.39
C PHE A 165 5.13 -4.67 -9.33
N PRO A 166 5.26 -3.35 -9.58
CA PRO A 166 5.17 -2.33 -8.54
C PRO A 166 3.90 -2.43 -7.68
N LEU A 167 2.71 -2.35 -8.28
CA LEU A 167 1.45 -2.42 -7.51
C LEU A 167 1.19 -3.80 -6.88
N LEU A 168 1.62 -4.89 -7.52
CA LEU A 168 1.43 -6.23 -6.97
C LEU A 168 2.34 -6.50 -5.78
N MET A 169 3.60 -6.07 -5.85
CA MET A 169 4.55 -6.17 -4.74
C MET A 169 4.12 -5.28 -3.58
N TRP A 170 3.56 -4.10 -3.88
CA TRP A 170 2.92 -3.25 -2.88
C TRP A 170 1.74 -3.99 -2.20
N ALA A 171 0.81 -4.56 -2.97
CA ALA A 171 -0.34 -5.28 -2.42
C ALA A 171 0.08 -6.49 -1.56
N TRP A 172 1.10 -7.24 -1.99
CA TRP A 172 1.63 -8.40 -1.25
C TRP A 172 2.27 -8.03 0.08
N LYS A 173 2.75 -6.81 0.26
CA LYS A 173 3.32 -6.35 1.53
C LYS A 173 2.32 -5.60 2.40
N ILE A 174 1.46 -4.78 1.80
CA ILE A 174 0.45 -3.99 2.50
C ILE A 174 -0.68 -4.87 3.02
N GLY A 175 -1.23 -5.76 2.19
CA GLY A 175 -2.32 -6.66 2.57
C GLY A 175 -2.10 -7.36 3.93
N PRO A 176 -1.02 -8.14 4.10
CA PRO A 176 -0.78 -8.84 5.38
C PRO A 176 -0.46 -7.88 6.52
N ALA A 177 0.33 -6.82 6.29
CA ALA A 177 0.71 -5.90 7.35
C ALA A 177 -0.50 -5.18 7.95
N ILE A 178 -1.39 -4.67 7.10
CA ILE A 178 -2.62 -3.97 7.49
C ILE A 178 -3.62 -4.93 8.12
N ALA A 179 -3.78 -6.16 7.59
CA ALA A 179 -4.66 -7.17 8.17
C ALA A 179 -4.23 -7.54 9.61
N CYS A 180 -2.92 -7.66 9.84
CA CYS A 180 -2.33 -7.88 11.15
C CYS A 180 -2.37 -6.66 12.08
N GLY A 181 -2.87 -5.50 11.63
CA GLY A 181 -3.03 -4.29 12.44
C GLY A 181 -1.79 -3.40 12.56
N ASN A 182 -0.78 -3.59 11.72
CA ASN A 182 0.39 -2.72 11.66
C ASN A 182 0.07 -1.40 10.94
N THR A 183 0.94 -0.40 11.09
CA THR A 183 1.06 0.74 10.18
C THR A 183 2.31 0.57 9.31
N VAL A 184 2.37 1.26 8.17
CA VAL A 184 3.40 0.99 7.15
C VAL A 184 3.96 2.30 6.59
N VAL A 185 5.28 2.30 6.38
CA VAL A 185 6.02 3.26 5.55
C VAL A 185 6.59 2.53 4.34
#